data_AF-A0A3R7MNS7-F1
#
_entry.id   AF-A0A3R7MNS7-F1
#
_cell.length_a   1.000
_cell.length_b   1.000
_cell.length_c   1.000
_cell.angle_alpha   90.00
_cell.angle_beta   90.00
_cell.angle_gamma   90.00
#
_symmetry.space_group_name_H-M   'P 1'
#
loop_
_entity.id
_entity.type
_entity.pdbx_description
1 polymer ?
#
loop_
_entity_poly.entity_id
_entity_poly.type
_entity_poly.pdbx_seq_one_letter_code
_entity_poly.pdbx_strand_id
1 'polypeptide(L)'
;MGQGRVRFRCLNPDCGAEILEETLWMVTKNTVYASLLVKRQLEEVLKAKIEGLEACPFCDFMAVLDQGNTVFTCMKCKRNSCRLCKKPDHLPEECEDIKEKTAARTHLENKMAEAMIRECSNCKKRFIKLDGCNKMTCSCGAMMCYICRQPVANYDHFNYDPAVDEDPSKCPLWKDSDTIHRSEISKAAEAVKRTMNPGENLQTTLRWHPLTS
;
A
#
# COMPACT_ATOMS: atom_id res chain seq x y z
N MET A 1 3.96 -4.99 18.35
CA MET A 1 4.51 -6.23 17.75
C MET A 1 4.18 -6.21 16.26
N GLY A 2 5.13 -5.89 15.39
CA GLY A 2 4.88 -5.71 13.95
C GLY A 2 5.92 -6.35 13.02
N GLN A 3 6.88 -7.11 13.55
CA GLN A 3 8.02 -7.64 12.80
C GLN A 3 7.98 -9.16 12.57
N GLY A 4 6.88 -9.83 12.90
CA GLY A 4 6.72 -11.28 12.66
C GLY A 4 7.63 -12.22 13.47
N ARG A 5 8.53 -11.70 14.32
CA ARG A 5 9.45 -12.49 15.16
C ARG A 5 8.71 -13.35 16.18
N VAL A 6 9.17 -14.59 16.37
CA VAL A 6 8.63 -15.53 17.38
C VAL A 6 9.59 -15.80 18.55
N ARG A 7 10.81 -15.26 18.48
CA ARG A 7 11.83 -15.28 19.53
C ARG A 7 12.22 -13.85 19.87
N PHE A 8 12.21 -13.50 21.15
CA PHE A 8 12.40 -12.12 21.61
C PHE A 8 13.63 -12.04 22.50
N ARG A 9 14.59 -11.19 22.14
CA ARG A 9 15.77 -10.95 22.98
C ARG A 9 15.46 -9.91 24.05
N CYS A 10 16.29 -9.89 25.09
CA CYS A 10 16.32 -8.84 26.09
C CYS A 10 16.34 -7.46 25.42
N LEU A 11 15.66 -6.50 26.04
CA LEU A 11 15.57 -5.13 25.53
C LEU A 11 16.89 -4.36 25.71
N ASN A 12 17.78 -4.83 26.58
CA ASN A 12 19.13 -4.29 26.68
C ASN A 12 19.96 -4.78 25.47
N PRO A 13 20.46 -3.88 24.60
CA PRO A 13 21.26 -4.25 23.42
C PRO A 13 22.49 -5.11 23.75
N ASP A 14 23.07 -4.92 24.94
CA ASP A 14 24.26 -5.65 25.40
C ASP A 14 23.91 -7.02 26.00
N CYS A 15 22.61 -7.33 26.14
CA CYS A 15 22.13 -8.59 26.66
C CYS A 15 21.57 -9.46 25.52
N GLY A 16 22.29 -10.53 25.18
CA GLY A 16 21.87 -11.50 24.16
C GLY A 16 20.82 -12.51 24.62
N ALA A 17 20.40 -12.48 25.89
CA ALA A 17 19.47 -13.45 26.46
C ALA A 17 18.10 -13.40 25.77
N GLU A 18 17.48 -14.56 25.58
CA GLU A 18 16.09 -14.65 25.12
C GLU A 18 15.14 -14.44 26.30
N ILE A 19 14.02 -13.75 26.07
CA ILE A 19 12.95 -13.61 27.06
C ILE A 19 12.36 -15.01 27.30
N LEU A 20 12.26 -15.37 28.57
CA LEU A 20 11.72 -16.64 29.02
C LEU A 20 10.25 -16.82 28.58
N GLU A 21 9.87 -18.06 28.32
CA GLU A 21 8.52 -18.41 27.84
C GLU A 21 7.44 -18.04 28.87
N GLU A 22 7.73 -18.26 30.15
CA GLU A 22 6.85 -17.93 31.27
C GLU A 22 6.61 -16.43 31.34
N THR A 23 7.64 -15.63 31.04
CA THR A 23 7.52 -14.17 30.98
C THR A 23 6.59 -13.76 29.84
N LEU A 24 6.74 -14.37 28.66
CA LEU A 24 5.87 -14.10 27.51
C LEU A 24 4.42 -14.48 27.81
N TRP A 25 4.18 -15.61 28.48
CA TRP A 25 2.84 -16.03 28.90
C TRP A 25 2.20 -15.03 29.88
N MET A 26 2.97 -14.51 30.84
CA MET A 26 2.46 -13.55 31.85
C MET A 26 2.13 -12.17 31.27
N VAL A 27 2.94 -11.69 30.32
CA VAL A 27 2.83 -10.30 29.83
C VAL A 27 1.99 -10.17 28.56
N THR A 28 1.68 -11.28 27.87
CA THR A 28 0.88 -11.27 26.65
C THR A 28 -0.54 -11.74 26.89
N LYS A 29 -1.49 -11.27 26.07
CA LYS A 29 -2.86 -11.79 26.08
C LYS A 29 -2.83 -13.25 25.61
N ASN A 30 -3.72 -14.08 26.17
CA ASN A 30 -3.80 -15.51 25.84
C ASN A 30 -3.92 -15.77 24.32
N THR A 31 -4.70 -14.96 23.60
CA THR A 31 -4.83 -15.05 22.13
C THR A 31 -3.52 -14.78 21.39
N VAL A 32 -2.71 -13.84 21.88
CA VAL A 32 -1.41 -13.50 21.30
C VAL A 32 -0.40 -14.59 21.61
N TYR A 33 -0.38 -15.08 22.85
CA TYR A 33 0.49 -16.18 23.26
C TYR A 33 0.20 -17.46 22.46
N ALA A 34 -1.07 -17.84 22.33
CA ALA A 34 -1.46 -19.00 21.51
C ALA A 34 -1.00 -18.85 20.05
N SER A 35 -1.14 -17.65 19.46
CA SER A 35 -0.65 -17.37 18.11
C SER A 35 0.87 -17.45 18.01
N LEU A 36 1.59 -17.00 19.04
CA LEU A 36 3.04 -17.07 19.11
C LEU A 36 3.53 -18.52 19.13
N LEU A 37 2.92 -19.37 19.96
CA LEU A 37 3.24 -20.81 20.04
C LEU A 37 3.08 -21.51 18.70
N VAL A 38 1.94 -21.29 18.03
CA VAL A 38 1.69 -21.85 16.70
C VAL A 38 2.79 -21.43 15.73
N LYS A 39 3.14 -20.14 15.66
CA LYS A 39 4.18 -19.66 14.75
C LYS A 39 5.56 -20.25 15.05
N ARG A 40 5.92 -20.37 16.33
CA ARG A 40 7.19 -21.00 16.72
C ARG A 40 7.22 -22.47 16.30
N GLN A 41 6.14 -23.20 16.50
CA GLN A 41 6.03 -24.59 16.06
C GLN A 41 6.19 -24.71 14.53
N LEU A 42 5.58 -23.80 13.77
CA LEU A 42 5.74 -23.77 12.30
C LEU A 42 7.19 -23.51 11.89
N GLU A 43 7.92 -22.61 12.56
CA GLU A 43 9.35 -22.39 12.27
C GLU A 43 10.18 -23.66 12.46
N GLU A 44 9.93 -24.43 13.52
CA GLU A 44 10.66 -25.68 13.77
C GLU A 44 10.31 -26.75 12.73
N VAL A 45 9.03 -26.86 12.34
CA VAL A 45 8.59 -27.78 11.27
C VAL A 45 9.23 -27.41 9.92
N LEU A 46 9.31 -26.12 9.59
CA LEU A 46 9.97 -25.64 8.36
C LEU A 46 11.48 -25.91 8.39
N LYS A 47 12.13 -25.77 9.55
CA LYS A 47 13.56 -26.11 9.72
C LYS A 47 13.84 -27.60 9.54
N ALA A 48 12.86 -28.47 9.81
CA ALA A 48 13.00 -29.90 9.63
C ALA A 48 13.11 -30.33 8.15
N LYS A 49 12.85 -29.42 7.18
CA LYS A 49 12.98 -29.66 5.73
C LYS A 49 12.29 -30.96 5.27
N ILE A 50 11.08 -31.20 5.79
CA ILE A 50 10.27 -32.36 5.45
C ILE A 50 9.99 -32.33 3.94
N GLU A 51 10.30 -33.42 3.25
CA GLU A 51 10.05 -33.53 1.81
C GLU A 51 8.56 -33.41 1.49
N GLY A 52 8.23 -32.64 0.45
CA GLY A 52 6.85 -32.41 0.02
C GLY A 52 6.02 -31.51 0.95
N LEU A 53 6.61 -30.98 2.03
CA LEU A 53 5.91 -30.07 2.94
C LEU A 53 5.61 -28.73 2.25
N GLU A 54 4.33 -28.38 2.21
CA GLU A 54 3.81 -27.16 1.62
C GLU A 54 2.97 -26.39 2.64
N ALA A 55 3.20 -25.06 2.70
CA ALA A 55 2.47 -24.17 3.60
C ALA A 55 1.40 -23.38 2.86
N CYS A 56 0.23 -23.23 3.49
CA CYS A 56 -0.79 -22.31 3.03
C CYS A 56 -0.27 -20.87 3.13
N PRO A 57 -0.34 -20.05 2.06
CA PRO A 57 0.12 -18.67 2.12
C PRO A 57 -0.82 -17.74 2.90
N PHE A 58 -1.99 -18.23 3.31
CA PHE A 58 -3.03 -17.40 3.90
C PHE A 58 -3.40 -17.75 5.34
N CYS A 59 -2.82 -18.82 5.89
CA CYS A 59 -2.98 -19.22 7.28
C CYS A 59 -1.80 -20.11 7.71
N ASP A 60 -1.88 -20.62 8.93
CA ASP A 60 -0.92 -21.51 9.59
C ASP A 60 -1.01 -22.99 9.18
N PHE A 61 -1.88 -23.35 8.23
CA PHE A 61 -2.03 -24.73 7.78
C PHE A 61 -0.87 -25.18 6.88
N MET A 62 -0.35 -26.38 7.12
CA MET A 62 0.66 -27.04 6.32
C MET A 62 0.23 -28.47 5.99
N ALA A 63 0.66 -28.99 4.85
CA ALA A 63 0.41 -30.37 4.45
C ALA A 63 1.57 -30.90 3.60
N VAL A 64 1.82 -32.20 3.68
CA VAL A 64 2.74 -32.88 2.76
C VAL A 64 1.93 -33.23 1.50
N LEU A 65 2.41 -32.81 0.34
CA LEU A 65 1.76 -33.04 -0.95
C LEU A 65 2.69 -33.79 -1.91
N ASP A 66 2.10 -34.66 -2.71
CA ASP A 66 2.79 -35.36 -3.79
C ASP A 66 3.21 -34.41 -4.92
N GLN A 67 4.16 -34.87 -5.71
CA GLN A 67 4.62 -34.18 -6.92
C GLN A 67 3.51 -34.19 -7.98
N GLY A 68 3.37 -33.10 -8.74
CA GLY A 68 2.49 -33.04 -9.92
C GLY A 68 1.26 -32.13 -9.80
N ASN A 69 0.77 -31.84 -8.60
CA ASN A 69 -0.26 -30.80 -8.42
C ASN A 69 0.40 -29.43 -8.44
N THR A 70 -0.10 -28.49 -9.23
CA THR A 70 0.35 -27.07 -9.24
C THR A 70 -0.47 -26.19 -8.30
N VAL A 71 -1.61 -26.69 -7.81
CA VAL A 71 -2.52 -26.02 -6.87
C VAL A 71 -2.41 -26.64 -5.48
N PHE A 72 -2.35 -25.80 -4.46
CA PHE A 72 -2.45 -26.15 -3.05
C PHE A 72 -3.86 -25.83 -2.55
N THR A 73 -4.57 -26.84 -2.04
CA THR A 73 -5.91 -26.68 -1.46
C THR A 73 -5.82 -26.73 0.06
N CYS A 74 -6.09 -25.59 0.72
CA CYS A 74 -5.99 -25.52 2.18
C CYS A 74 -7.20 -26.17 2.87
N MET A 75 -6.96 -27.17 3.73
CA MET A 75 -8.05 -27.83 4.46
C MET A 75 -8.60 -27.00 5.62
N LYS A 76 -7.83 -26.03 6.13
CA LYS A 76 -8.23 -25.12 7.21
C LYS A 76 -9.07 -23.95 6.70
N CYS A 77 -8.51 -23.12 5.82
CA CYS A 77 -9.18 -21.90 5.34
C CYS A 77 -9.89 -22.06 4.00
N LYS A 78 -9.90 -23.26 3.40
CA LYS A 78 -10.61 -23.61 2.15
C LYS A 78 -10.24 -22.75 0.93
N ARG A 79 -9.10 -22.06 0.97
CA ARG A 79 -8.57 -21.28 -0.15
C ARG A 79 -7.57 -22.09 -0.96
N ASN A 80 -7.59 -21.88 -2.26
CA ASN A 80 -6.63 -22.47 -3.20
C ASN A 80 -5.53 -21.46 -3.52
N SER A 81 -4.31 -21.95 -3.66
CA SER A 81 -3.15 -21.14 -4.03
C SER A 81 -2.25 -21.86 -5.03
N CYS A 82 -1.61 -21.12 -5.90
CA CYS A 82 -0.56 -21.65 -6.77
C CYS A 82 0.67 -22.05 -5.93
N ARG A 83 1.16 -23.28 -6.11
CA ARG A 83 2.33 -23.79 -5.37
C ARG A 83 3.63 -23.09 -5.76
N LEU A 84 3.72 -22.57 -6.99
CA LEU A 84 4.92 -21.90 -7.50
C LEU A 84 5.06 -20.48 -6.95
N CYS A 85 4.02 -19.65 -7.08
CA CYS A 85 4.10 -18.24 -6.71
C CYS A 85 3.44 -17.91 -5.36
N LYS A 86 2.78 -18.88 -4.71
CA LYS A 86 2.07 -18.74 -3.42
C LYS A 86 0.97 -17.67 -3.40
N LYS A 87 0.49 -17.23 -4.58
CA LYS A 87 -0.66 -16.35 -4.74
C LYS A 87 -1.97 -17.16 -4.82
N PRO A 88 -3.15 -16.52 -4.74
CA PRO A 88 -4.42 -17.20 -5.03
C PRO A 88 -4.35 -17.98 -6.33
N ASP A 89 -5.05 -19.11 -6.35
CA ASP A 89 -5.13 -19.95 -7.54
C ASP A 89 -5.56 -19.15 -8.76
N HIS A 90 -4.88 -19.38 -9.88
CA HIS A 90 -4.97 -18.58 -11.10
C HIS A 90 -4.88 -19.43 -12.36
N LEU A 91 -5.05 -20.75 -12.27
CA LEU A 91 -5.14 -21.59 -13.46
C LEU A 91 -6.38 -21.21 -14.29
N PRO A 92 -6.27 -21.20 -15.64
CA PRO A 92 -5.15 -21.68 -16.46
C PRO A 92 -4.05 -20.64 -16.76
N GLU A 93 -4.07 -19.44 -16.17
CA GLU A 93 -3.07 -18.39 -16.44
C GLU A 93 -1.69 -18.75 -15.86
N GLU A 94 -0.62 -18.32 -16.53
CA GLU A 94 0.75 -18.56 -16.03
C GLU A 94 1.13 -17.59 -14.91
N CYS A 95 2.09 -18.00 -14.08
CA CYS A 95 2.54 -17.18 -12.94
C CYS A 95 3.11 -15.82 -13.38
N GLU A 96 3.77 -15.78 -14.53
CA GLU A 96 4.37 -14.54 -15.05
C GLU A 96 3.29 -13.58 -15.55
N ASP A 97 2.26 -14.05 -16.25
CA ASP A 97 1.11 -13.23 -16.68
C ASP A 97 0.43 -12.54 -15.49
N ILE A 98 0.20 -13.27 -14.40
CA ILE A 98 -0.39 -12.70 -13.17
C ILE A 98 0.53 -11.67 -12.54
N LYS A 99 1.84 -11.90 -12.56
CA LYS A 99 2.84 -10.97 -12.02
C LYS A 99 2.87 -9.69 -12.85
N GLU A 100 2.86 -9.79 -14.17
CA GLU A 100 2.78 -8.64 -15.08
C GLU A 100 1.48 -7.86 -14.88
N LYS A 101 0.32 -8.51 -14.90
CA LYS A 101 -0.98 -7.85 -14.65
C LYS A 101 -1.03 -7.17 -13.28
N THR A 102 -0.46 -7.80 -12.25
CA THR A 102 -0.38 -7.20 -10.91
C THR A 102 0.54 -5.97 -10.92
N ALA A 103 1.70 -6.07 -11.56
CA ALA A 103 2.65 -4.96 -11.67
C ALA A 103 2.05 -3.78 -12.47
N ALA A 104 1.36 -4.06 -13.57
CA ALA A 104 0.65 -3.09 -14.38
C ALA A 104 -0.45 -2.40 -13.55
N ARG A 105 -1.27 -3.16 -12.81
CA ARG A 105 -2.27 -2.60 -11.88
C ARG A 105 -1.63 -1.69 -10.84
N THR A 106 -0.59 -2.18 -10.14
CA THR A 106 0.11 -1.40 -9.11
C THR A 106 0.76 -0.16 -9.68
N HIS A 107 1.32 -0.23 -10.89
CA HIS A 107 1.86 0.93 -11.59
C HIS A 107 0.79 1.99 -11.87
N LEU A 108 -0.37 1.57 -12.39
CA LEU A 108 -1.52 2.43 -12.63
C LEU A 108 -2.02 3.10 -11.33
N GLU A 109 -2.24 2.30 -10.27
CA GLU A 109 -2.68 2.79 -8.96
C GLU A 109 -1.70 3.79 -8.36
N ASN A 110 -0.40 3.50 -8.43
CA ASN A 110 0.65 4.41 -7.95
C ASN A 110 0.65 5.72 -8.74
N LYS A 111 0.52 5.68 -10.07
CA LYS A 111 0.48 6.88 -10.92
C LYS A 111 -0.73 7.74 -10.64
N MET A 112 -1.89 7.12 -10.43
CA MET A 112 -3.11 7.82 -10.00
C MET A 112 -2.94 8.46 -8.61
N ALA A 113 -2.35 7.74 -7.65
CA ALA A 113 -2.08 8.25 -6.31
C ALA A 113 -1.07 9.42 -6.32
N GLU A 114 0.00 9.29 -7.10
CA GLU A 114 0.99 10.35 -7.32
C GLU A 114 0.36 11.63 -7.90
N ALA A 115 -0.68 11.51 -8.73
CA ALA A 115 -1.35 12.66 -9.33
C ALA A 115 -2.00 13.58 -8.28
N MET A 116 -2.51 13.03 -7.18
CA MET A 116 -3.12 13.78 -6.08
C MET A 116 -2.09 14.43 -5.15
N ILE A 117 -0.91 13.86 -5.05
CA ILE A 117 0.09 14.27 -4.07
C ILE A 117 0.81 15.54 -4.56
N ARG A 118 1.03 16.47 -3.63
CA ARG A 118 1.86 17.67 -3.85
C ARG A 118 3.16 17.55 -3.09
N GLU A 119 4.18 18.25 -3.59
CA GLU A 119 5.49 18.33 -2.96
C GLU A 119 5.84 19.78 -2.68
N CYS A 120 6.43 20.04 -1.52
CA CYS A 120 6.99 21.34 -1.22
C CYS A 120 8.07 21.69 -2.25
N SER A 121 7.96 22.86 -2.88
CA SER A 121 8.93 23.36 -3.86
C SER A 121 10.37 23.37 -3.32
N ASN A 122 10.53 23.67 -2.02
CA ASN A 122 11.82 23.74 -1.33
C ASN A 122 12.27 22.37 -0.78
N CYS A 123 11.57 21.81 0.22
CA CYS A 123 12.05 20.63 0.96
C CYS A 123 11.50 19.28 0.47
N LYS A 124 10.70 19.26 -0.59
CA LYS A 124 10.10 18.05 -1.19
C LYS A 124 9.20 17.21 -0.27
N LYS A 125 8.80 17.75 0.89
CA LYS A 125 7.82 17.10 1.76
C LYS A 125 6.49 16.91 1.01
N ARG A 126 5.99 15.67 1.02
CA ARG A 126 4.73 15.29 0.35
C ARG A 126 3.51 15.63 1.20
N PHE A 127 2.45 16.14 0.59
CA PHE A 127 1.20 16.50 1.27
C PHE A 127 -0.01 16.48 0.33
N ILE A 128 -1.21 16.47 0.91
CA ILE A 128 -2.51 16.60 0.24
C ILE A 128 -3.31 17.64 1.00
N LYS A 129 -4.06 18.49 0.29
CA LYS A 129 -4.96 19.48 0.90
C LYS A 129 -6.26 18.79 1.33
N LEU A 130 -6.57 18.87 2.62
CA LEU A 130 -7.84 18.38 3.18
C LEU A 130 -8.92 19.47 3.10
N ASP A 131 -8.62 20.66 3.60
CA ASP A 131 -9.53 21.82 3.61
C ASP A 131 -8.71 23.11 3.45
N GLY A 132 -9.34 24.28 3.39
CA GLY A 132 -8.71 25.58 3.33
C GLY A 132 -8.44 26.07 1.92
N CYS A 133 -7.61 27.11 1.80
CA CYS A 133 -7.34 27.79 0.53
C CYS A 133 -6.26 27.07 -0.27
N ASN A 134 -6.12 27.44 -1.54
CA ASN A 134 -5.10 26.90 -2.41
C ASN A 134 -3.70 27.49 -2.17
N LYS A 135 -3.55 28.45 -1.24
CA LYS A 135 -2.24 28.90 -0.75
C LYS A 135 -1.78 27.99 0.39
N MET A 136 -0.87 27.09 0.08
CA MET A 136 -0.30 26.16 1.05
C MET A 136 0.94 26.79 1.70
N THR A 137 1.22 26.42 2.94
CA THR A 137 2.46 26.78 3.65
C THR A 137 3.09 25.51 4.21
N CYS A 138 4.36 25.27 3.88
CA CYS A 138 5.08 24.10 4.36
C CYS A 138 5.70 24.40 5.73
N SER A 139 5.98 23.36 6.53
CA SER A 139 6.69 23.50 7.80
C SER A 139 8.12 24.06 7.66
N CYS A 140 8.68 24.09 6.45
CA CYS A 140 9.96 24.75 6.15
C CYS A 140 9.83 26.24 5.82
N GLY A 141 8.62 26.80 5.86
CA GLY A 141 8.33 28.21 5.57
C GLY A 141 8.02 28.54 4.11
N ALA A 142 8.26 27.61 3.17
CA ALA A 142 7.91 27.83 1.76
C ALA A 142 6.39 27.92 1.57
N MET A 143 5.95 28.83 0.69
CA MET A 143 4.56 29.00 0.28
C MET A 143 4.40 28.57 -1.19
N MET A 144 3.30 27.89 -1.51
CA MET A 144 3.06 27.34 -2.85
C MET A 144 1.58 27.24 -3.16
N CYS A 145 1.24 27.27 -4.45
CA CYS A 145 -0.12 27.07 -4.93
C CYS A 145 -0.45 25.58 -5.07
N TYR A 146 -1.58 25.15 -4.52
CA TYR A 146 -2.05 23.76 -4.61
C TYR A 146 -2.42 23.33 -6.03
N ILE A 147 -2.93 24.27 -6.84
CA ILE A 147 -3.43 24.03 -8.20
C ILE A 147 -2.26 23.90 -9.18
N CYS A 148 -1.47 24.96 -9.33
CA CYS A 148 -0.39 25.01 -10.34
C CYS A 148 0.96 24.48 -9.82
N ARG A 149 1.05 24.13 -8.52
CA ARG A 149 2.24 23.58 -7.85
C ARG A 149 3.44 24.54 -7.81
N GLN A 150 3.28 25.79 -8.22
CA GLN A 150 4.35 26.79 -8.23
C GLN A 150 4.57 27.40 -6.84
N PRO A 151 5.81 27.80 -6.51
CA PRO A 151 6.07 28.63 -5.34
C PRO A 151 5.34 29.98 -5.49
N VAL A 152 4.83 30.50 -4.38
CA VAL A 152 4.14 31.81 -4.33
C VAL A 152 4.70 32.62 -3.16
N ALA A 153 4.75 33.94 -3.30
CA ALA A 153 5.20 34.83 -2.22
C ALA A 153 4.08 35.11 -1.20
N ASN A 154 2.87 35.36 -1.70
CA ASN A 154 1.73 35.85 -0.93
C ASN A 154 0.41 35.47 -1.65
N TYR A 155 -0.65 36.25 -1.47
CA TYR A 155 -1.95 36.01 -2.08
C TYR A 155 -2.12 36.60 -3.49
N ASP A 156 -1.13 37.32 -4.03
CA ASP A 156 -1.26 38.03 -5.32
C ASP A 156 -1.41 37.08 -6.52
N HIS A 157 -0.94 35.84 -6.37
CA HIS A 157 -1.11 34.75 -7.34
C HIS A 157 -2.58 34.30 -7.47
N PHE A 158 -3.42 34.61 -6.49
CA PHE A 158 -4.77 34.05 -6.39
C PHE A 158 -5.83 35.07 -6.71
N ASN A 159 -6.91 34.57 -7.33
CA ASN A 159 -8.14 35.32 -7.49
C ASN A 159 -9.13 34.94 -6.37
N TYR A 160 -9.67 35.95 -5.70
CA TYR A 160 -10.63 35.81 -4.61
C TYR A 160 -12.04 35.48 -5.12
N ASP A 161 -12.44 36.07 -6.24
CA ASP A 161 -13.74 35.86 -6.85
C ASP A 161 -13.61 35.63 -8.37
N PRO A 162 -13.56 34.35 -8.80
CA PRO A 162 -13.48 34.03 -10.22
C PRO A 162 -14.71 34.45 -11.02
N ALA A 163 -15.84 34.81 -10.39
CA ALA A 163 -17.01 35.32 -11.10
C ALA A 163 -16.92 36.83 -11.41
N VAL A 164 -16.00 37.54 -10.75
CA VAL A 164 -15.84 39.00 -10.90
C VAL A 164 -14.65 39.34 -11.79
N ASP A 165 -13.53 38.64 -11.63
CA ASP A 165 -12.30 38.92 -12.37
C ASP A 165 -11.75 37.65 -13.05
N GLU A 166 -12.09 37.38 -14.31
CA GLU A 166 -11.56 36.23 -15.04
C GLU A 166 -10.13 36.49 -15.57
N ASP A 167 -9.17 36.77 -14.67
CA ASP A 167 -7.76 36.87 -15.02
C ASP A 167 -7.17 35.46 -15.21
N PRO A 168 -6.83 35.04 -16.45
CA PRO A 168 -6.31 33.70 -16.72
C PRO A 168 -4.91 33.47 -16.15
N SER A 169 -4.22 34.52 -15.69
CA SER A 169 -2.89 34.41 -15.06
C SER A 169 -2.96 34.02 -13.58
N LYS A 170 -4.13 34.10 -12.94
CA LYS A 170 -4.31 33.83 -11.50
C LYS A 170 -5.03 32.52 -11.24
N CYS A 171 -4.63 31.81 -10.18
CA CYS A 171 -5.32 30.61 -9.72
C CYS A 171 -6.48 30.96 -8.78
N PRO A 172 -7.61 30.24 -8.79
CA PRO A 172 -8.68 30.50 -7.84
C PRO A 172 -8.21 30.21 -6.41
N LEU A 173 -8.46 31.14 -5.49
CA LEU A 173 -8.08 30.99 -4.08
C LEU A 173 -8.83 29.82 -3.43
N TRP A 174 -10.11 29.70 -3.78
CA TRP A 174 -11.01 28.66 -3.31
C TRP A 174 -11.45 27.83 -4.49
N LYS A 175 -11.15 26.54 -4.42
CA LYS A 175 -11.68 25.54 -5.33
C LYS A 175 -11.70 24.20 -4.62
N ASP A 176 -12.73 23.43 -4.91
CA ASP A 176 -12.87 22.08 -4.39
C ASP A 176 -11.70 21.20 -4.85
N SER A 177 -11.02 20.59 -3.87
CA SER A 177 -9.86 19.73 -4.09
C SER A 177 -10.26 18.48 -4.88
N ASP A 178 -11.45 17.94 -4.63
CA ASP A 178 -11.94 16.73 -5.28
C ASP A 178 -12.09 16.91 -6.79
N THR A 179 -12.61 18.05 -7.21
CA THR A 179 -12.74 18.40 -8.63
C THR A 179 -11.38 18.45 -9.32
N ILE A 180 -10.37 19.05 -8.68
CA ILE A 180 -8.99 19.10 -9.22
C ILE A 180 -8.41 17.68 -9.30
N HIS A 181 -8.46 16.94 -8.20
CA HIS A 181 -7.92 15.58 -8.12
C HIS A 181 -8.57 14.64 -9.13
N ARG A 182 -9.89 14.67 -9.31
CA ARG A 182 -10.60 13.85 -10.32
C ARG A 182 -10.02 14.07 -11.71
N SER A 183 -9.83 15.32 -12.10
CA SER A 183 -9.29 15.66 -13.43
C SER A 183 -7.84 15.19 -13.61
N GLU A 184 -6.99 15.33 -12.58
CA GLU A 184 -5.59 14.92 -12.62
C GLU A 184 -5.43 13.40 -12.60
N ILE A 185 -6.23 12.70 -11.79
CA ILE A 185 -6.27 11.24 -11.73
C ILE A 185 -6.70 10.67 -13.09
N SER A 186 -7.73 11.25 -13.71
CA SER A 186 -8.19 10.81 -15.03
C SER A 186 -7.08 10.94 -16.08
N LYS A 187 -6.42 12.10 -16.13
CA LYS A 187 -5.31 12.33 -17.06
C LYS A 187 -4.14 11.39 -16.82
N ALA A 188 -3.79 11.14 -15.55
CA ALA A 188 -2.72 10.20 -15.20
C ALA A 188 -3.09 8.76 -15.61
N ALA A 189 -4.33 8.35 -15.38
CA ALA A 189 -4.84 7.05 -15.80
C ALA A 189 -4.78 6.85 -17.32
N GLU A 190 -5.24 7.85 -18.08
CA GLU A 190 -5.20 7.85 -19.54
C GLU A 190 -3.77 7.81 -20.07
N ALA A 191 -2.85 8.58 -19.49
CA ALA A 191 -1.44 8.58 -19.88
C ALA A 191 -0.81 7.20 -19.71
N VAL A 192 -1.08 6.51 -18.59
CA VAL A 192 -0.59 5.15 -18.35
C VAL A 192 -1.21 4.17 -19.33
N LYS A 193 -2.53 4.25 -19.59
CA LYS A 193 -3.22 3.40 -20.58
C LYS A 193 -2.64 3.52 -21.99
N ARG A 194 -2.21 4.72 -22.40
CA ARG A 194 -1.58 4.95 -23.71
C ARG A 194 -0.22 4.25 -23.86
N THR A 195 0.44 3.98 -22.74
CA THR A 195 1.72 3.26 -22.71
C THR A 195 1.59 1.77 -22.43
N MET A 196 0.38 1.30 -22.07
CA MET A 196 0.09 -0.11 -21.79
C MET A 196 -0.39 -0.85 -23.03
N ASN A 197 -0.14 -2.16 -23.07
CA ASN A 197 -0.57 -3.01 -24.18
C ASN A 197 -2.11 -3.15 -24.20
N PRO A 198 -2.76 -3.19 -25.38
CA PRO A 198 -4.22 -3.18 -25.52
C PRO A 198 -4.96 -4.39 -24.92
N GLY A 199 -4.25 -5.42 -24.44
CA GLY A 199 -4.83 -6.62 -23.81
C GLY A 199 -5.08 -6.52 -22.30
N GLU A 200 -4.61 -5.47 -21.62
CA GLU A 200 -4.76 -5.32 -20.16
C GLU A 200 -5.96 -4.44 -19.81
N ASN A 201 -7.11 -5.06 -19.49
CA ASN A 201 -8.27 -4.35 -18.99
C ASN A 201 -8.16 -4.09 -17.48
N LEU A 202 -7.36 -3.09 -17.11
CA LEU A 202 -7.22 -2.65 -15.72
C LEU A 202 -8.34 -1.70 -15.32
N GLN A 203 -9.03 -2.01 -14.22
CA GLN A 203 -10.02 -1.12 -13.62
C GLN A 203 -9.38 0.21 -13.22
N THR A 204 -9.92 1.33 -13.69
CA THR A 204 -9.41 2.69 -13.40
C THR A 204 -10.04 3.36 -12.19
N THR A 205 -10.94 2.66 -11.50
CA THR A 205 -11.58 3.19 -10.31
C THR A 205 -10.64 3.01 -9.12
N LEU A 206 -10.05 4.10 -8.64
CA LEU A 206 -9.49 4.10 -7.29
C LEU A 206 -10.62 3.72 -6.31
N ARG A 207 -10.39 2.74 -5.44
CA ARG A 207 -11.21 2.55 -4.23
C ARG A 207 -10.95 3.73 -3.29
N TRP A 208 -11.49 4.90 -3.63
CA TRP A 208 -11.43 6.08 -2.78
C TRP A 208 -12.49 5.93 -1.70
N HIS A 209 -12.07 5.59 -0.49
CA HIS A 209 -12.89 5.79 0.69
C HIS A 209 -12.62 7.21 1.17
N PRO A 210 -13.63 8.11 1.18
CA PRO A 210 -13.47 9.39 1.83
C PRO A 210 -13.00 9.13 3.25
N LEU A 211 -12.02 9.90 3.72
CA LEU A 211 -11.73 9.96 5.15
C LEU A 211 -12.91 10.66 5.81
N THR A 212 -14.01 9.92 6.00
CA THR A 212 -15.13 10.37 6.81
C THR A 212 -14.69 10.37 8.26
N SER A 213 -14.80 11.54 8.89
CA SER A 213 -14.60 11.79 10.33
C SER A 213 -15.36 10.82 11.22
#